data_AF-A0A831YB62-F1
#
_entry.id   AF-A0A831YB62-F1
#
_cell.length_a   1.000
_cell.length_b   1.000
_cell.length_c   1.000
_cell.angle_alpha   90.00
_cell.angle_beta   90.00
_cell.angle_gamma   90.00
#
_symmetry.space_group_name_H-M   'P 1'
#
loop_
_entity.id
_entity.type
_entity.pdbx_description
1 polymer ?
#
loop_
_entity_poly.entity_id
_entity_poly.type
_entity_poly.pdbx_seq_one_letter_code
_entity_poly.pdbx_strand_id
1 'polypeptide(L)' 'MEEQMRFAIREGGRTVGAGVVTRILD' A
#
# COMPACT_ATOMS: atom_id res chain seq x y z
N MET A 1 -0.31 3.00 -11.93
CA MET A 1 -0.80 3.34 -10.57
C MET A 1 -0.83 4.86 -10.45
N GLU A 2 -1.44 5.42 -9.40
CA GLU A 2 -1.41 6.85 -9.11
C GLU A 2 -0.50 7.09 -7.90
N GLU A 3 0.23 8.22 -7.90
CA GLU A 3 0.89 8.70 -6.69
C GLU A 3 -0.17 9.00 -5.61
N GLN A 4 0.22 8.91 -4.34
CA GLN A 4 -0.67 9.11 -3.18
C GLN A 4 -1.82 8.10 -3.01
N MET A 5 -1.85 7.03 -3.82
CA MET A 5 -2.78 5.94 -3.63
C MET A 5 -2.53 5.22 -2.30
N ARG A 6 -3.60 4.96 -1.54
CA ARG A 6 -3.54 4.28 -0.24
C ARG A 6 -3.71 2.78 -0.39
N PHE A 7 -3.01 2.00 0.44
CA PHE A 7 -3.16 0.55 0.48
C PHE A 7 -3.00 -0.01 1.90
N ALA A 8 -3.44 -1.26 2.08
CA ALA A 8 -3.29 -2.02 3.32
C ALA A 8 -2.49 -3.30 3.05
N ILE A 9 -1.66 -3.70 4.03
CA ILE A 9 -0.89 -4.95 4.02
C ILE A 9 -1.62 -5.94 4.92
N ARG A 10 -1.94 -7.13 4.41
CA ARG A 10 -2.69 -8.16 5.13
C ARG A 10 -1.93 -9.47 5.16
N GLU A 11 -1.89 -10.09 6.33
CA GLU A 11 -1.29 -11.40 6.57
C GLU A 11 -2.18 -12.20 7.52
N GLY A 12 -2.41 -13.49 7.22
CA GLY A 12 -3.21 -14.36 8.10
C GLY A 12 -4.61 -13.83 8.41
N GLY A 13 -5.25 -13.13 7.46
CA GLY A 13 -6.60 -12.59 7.59
C GLY A 13 -6.70 -11.22 8.28
N ARG A 14 -5.63 -10.69 8.88
CA ARG A 14 -5.63 -9.39 9.59
C ARG A 14 -4.77 -8.34 8.87
N THR A 15 -5.04 -7.07 9.13
CA THR A 15 -4.21 -5.95 8.66
C THR A 15 -2.98 -5.84 9.55
N VAL A 16 -1.80 -5.81 8.92
CA VAL A 16 -0.50 -5.68 9.62
C VAL A 16 0.19 -4.36 9.30
N GLY A 17 -0.31 -3.61 8.32
CA GLY A 17 0.22 -2.29 7.98
C GLY A 17 -0.68 -1.54 6.98
N ALA A 18 -0.40 -0.26 6.81
CA ALA A 18 -1.01 0.59 5.80
C ALA A 18 0.03 1.56 5.25
N GLY A 19 -0.13 1.95 4.00
CA GLY A 19 0.84 2.79 3.30
C GLY A 19 0.21 3.63 2.21
N VAL A 20 1.05 4.49 1.64
CA VAL A 20 0.72 5.36 0.52
C VAL A 20 1.82 5.25 -0.53
N VAL A 21 1.45 5.18 -1.82
CA VAL A 21 2.42 5.15 -2.92
C VAL A 21 3.09 6.51 -3.05
N THR A 22 4.41 6.55 -2.95
CA THR A 22 5.20 7.80 -3.02
C THR A 22 5.85 8.03 -4.38
N ARG A 23 6.13 6.96 -5.14
CA ARG A 23 6.72 7.00 -6.48
C ARG A 23 6.44 5.70 -7.21
N ILE A 24 6.25 5.77 -8.52
CA ILE A 24 6.18 4.60 -9.41
C ILE A 24 7.53 4.49 -10.12
N LEU A 25 8.10 3.29 -10.13
CA LEU A 25 9.32 2.96 -10.86
C LEU A 25 8.89 2.15 -12.10
N ASP A 26 9.44 2.47 -13.28
CA ASP A 26 9.18 1.76 -14.54
C ASP A 26 10.01 0.48 -14.69
#